data_AF-A0A552UUL2-F1
#
_entry.id   AF-A0A552UUL2-F1
#
_cell.length_a   1.000
_cell.length_b   1.000
_cell.length_c   1.000
_cell.angle_alpha   90.00
_cell.angle_beta   90.00
_cell.angle_gamma   90.00
#
_symmetry.space_group_name_H-M   'P 1'
#
loop_
_entity.id
_entity.type
_entity.pdbx_description
1 polymer ?
#
loop_
_entity_poly.entity_id
_entity_poly.type
_entity_poly.pdbx_seq_one_letter_code
_entity_poly.pdbx_strand_id
1 'polypeptide(L)'
;MTERESLWYLINGLLNGSYSINVFCNEFTRIYDLEVDYDELSPEENYEFGKLSEMTARFSDDEEELKIPNMYYSENEIRNKVKCIFNKLK
;
A
#
# COMPACT_ATOMS: atom_id res chain seq x y z
N MET A 1 -9.54 7.97 -14.75
CA MET A 1 -8.37 7.59 -13.95
C MET A 1 -8.29 6.09 -14.06
N THR A 2 -7.18 5.53 -14.51
CA THR A 2 -7.01 4.06 -14.52
C THR A 2 -6.78 3.56 -13.10
N GLU A 3 -6.86 2.25 -12.89
CA GLU A 3 -6.62 1.60 -11.61
C GLU A 3 -5.15 1.80 -11.20
N ARG A 4 -4.21 1.72 -12.17
CA ARG A 4 -2.81 2.11 -11.95
C ARG A 4 -2.67 3.56 -11.47
N GLU A 5 -3.36 4.50 -12.10
CA GLU A 5 -3.35 5.91 -11.66
C GLU A 5 -3.96 6.07 -10.26
N SER A 6 -4.99 5.28 -9.93
CA SER A 6 -5.65 5.27 -8.62
C SER A 6 -4.72 4.75 -7.52
N LEU A 7 -3.95 3.69 -7.77
CA LEU A 7 -2.91 3.19 -6.85
C LEU A 7 -1.86 4.27 -6.57
N TRP A 8 -1.40 4.97 -7.61
CA TRP A 8 -0.47 6.08 -7.45
C TRP A 8 -1.11 7.28 -6.73
N TYR A 9 -2.39 7.54 -6.95
CA TYR A 9 -3.12 8.60 -6.27
C TYR A 9 -3.21 8.33 -4.76
N LEU A 10 -3.49 7.08 -4.37
CA LEU A 10 -3.46 6.64 -2.97
C LEU A 10 -2.07 6.79 -2.35
N ILE A 11 -1.01 6.36 -3.04
CA ILE A 11 0.39 6.51 -2.58
C ILE A 11 0.70 7.99 -2.30
N ASN A 12 0.42 8.87 -3.25
CA ASN A 12 0.67 10.30 -3.09
C ASN A 12 -0.16 10.89 -1.95
N GLY A 13 -1.43 10.48 -1.83
CA GLY A 13 -2.31 10.98 -0.79
C GLY A 13 -1.96 10.48 0.61
N LEU A 14 -1.40 9.27 0.77
CA LEU A 14 -0.85 8.84 2.05
C LEU A 14 0.39 9.67 2.42
N LEU A 15 1.27 9.95 1.45
CA LEU A 15 2.50 10.72 1.66
C LEU A 15 2.24 12.18 2.04
N ASN A 16 1.23 12.81 1.43
CA ASN A 16 0.88 14.20 1.70
C ASN A 16 -0.13 14.39 2.85
N GLY A 17 -0.64 13.30 3.41
CA GLY A 17 -1.60 13.29 4.53
C GLY A 17 -3.07 13.48 4.13
N SER A 18 -3.43 13.42 2.85
CA SER A 18 -4.82 13.47 2.40
C SER A 18 -5.58 12.16 2.61
N TYR A 19 -4.87 11.04 2.79
CA TYR A 19 -5.45 9.76 3.21
C TYR A 19 -4.97 9.36 4.60
N SER A 20 -5.92 8.93 5.44
CA SER A 20 -5.62 8.20 6.66
C SER A 20 -5.11 6.79 6.32
N ILE A 21 -4.34 6.20 7.22
CA ILE A 21 -3.77 4.86 7.00
C ILE A 21 -4.85 3.80 6.77
N ASN A 22 -5.96 3.87 7.52
CA ASN A 22 -7.08 2.94 7.40
C ASN A 22 -7.73 2.99 6.01
N VAL A 23 -8.00 4.20 5.49
CA VAL A 23 -8.57 4.35 4.14
C VAL A 23 -7.56 3.88 3.10
N PHE A 24 -6.30 4.28 3.24
CA PHE A 24 -5.24 3.85 2.32
C PHE A 24 -5.13 2.33 2.23
N CYS A 25 -5.07 1.61 3.37
CA CYS A 25 -4.89 0.17 3.37
C CYS A 25 -6.07 -0.55 2.69
N ASN A 26 -7.29 -0.20 3.06
CA ASN A 26 -8.49 -0.81 2.49
C ASN A 26 -8.60 -0.58 0.98
N GLU A 27 -8.40 0.67 0.53
CA GLU A 27 -8.52 1.01 -0.88
C GLU A 27 -7.36 0.46 -1.72
N PHE A 28 -6.13 0.49 -1.20
CA PHE A 28 -4.97 -0.03 -1.92
C PHE A 28 -5.08 -1.53 -2.14
N THR A 29 -5.41 -2.29 -1.08
CA THR A 29 -5.63 -3.74 -1.19
C THR A 29 -6.78 -4.05 -2.14
N ARG A 30 -7.92 -3.36 -2.02
CA ARG A 30 -9.08 -3.57 -2.91
C ARG A 30 -8.71 -3.36 -4.37
N ILE A 31 -8.10 -2.23 -4.70
CA ILE A 31 -7.78 -1.88 -6.09
C ILE A 31 -6.72 -2.85 -6.63
N TYR A 32 -5.65 -3.10 -5.88
CA TYR A 32 -4.57 -3.96 -6.36
C TYR A 32 -5.00 -5.43 -6.49
N ASP A 33 -5.74 -5.99 -5.54
CA ASP A 33 -6.08 -7.41 -5.56
C ASP A 33 -7.28 -7.73 -6.48
N LEU A 34 -8.19 -6.78 -6.70
CA LEU A 34 -9.48 -7.04 -7.36
C LEU A 34 -9.74 -6.24 -8.64
N GLU A 35 -9.11 -5.08 -8.83
CA GLU A 35 -9.54 -4.13 -9.86
C GLU A 35 -8.47 -3.87 -10.92
N VAL A 36 -7.20 -3.80 -10.53
CA VAL A 36 -6.11 -3.50 -11.48
C VAL A 36 -5.89 -4.68 -12.42
N ASP A 37 -5.75 -4.38 -13.71
CA ASP A 37 -5.16 -5.30 -14.65
C ASP A 37 -3.64 -5.26 -14.48
N TYR A 38 -3.04 -6.37 -14.05
CA TYR A 38 -1.60 -6.45 -13.80
C TYR A 38 -0.76 -6.20 -15.05
N ASP A 39 -1.32 -6.36 -16.26
CA ASP A 39 -0.64 -6.03 -17.52
C ASP A 39 -0.49 -4.51 -17.72
N GLU A 40 -1.24 -3.67 -16.99
CA GLU A 40 -1.08 -2.20 -17.01
C GLU A 40 0.10 -1.71 -16.14
N LEU A 41 0.60 -2.54 -15.23
CA LEU A 41 1.68 -2.19 -14.31
C LEU A 41 3.04 -2.57 -14.90
N SER A 42 4.05 -1.72 -14.67
CA SER A 42 5.44 -2.12 -14.97
C SER A 42 5.84 -3.35 -14.11
N PRO A 43 6.85 -4.14 -14.53
CA PRO A 43 7.34 -5.25 -13.70
C PRO A 43 7.75 -4.81 -12.29
N GLU A 44 8.35 -3.63 -12.15
CA GLU A 44 8.74 -3.05 -10.87
C GLU A 44 7.53 -2.57 -10.05
N GLU A 45 6.53 -1.96 -10.69
CA GLU A 45 5.27 -1.59 -10.04
C GLU A 45 4.55 -2.84 -9.54
N ASN A 46 4.40 -3.88 -10.37
CA ASN A 46 3.83 -5.16 -9.98
C ASN A 46 4.51 -5.74 -8.74
N TYR A 47 5.83 -5.82 -8.76
CA TYR A 47 6.58 -6.38 -7.64
C TYR A 47 6.46 -5.55 -6.35
N GLU A 48 6.57 -4.23 -6.43
CA GLU A 48 6.53 -3.38 -5.25
C GLU A 48 5.11 -3.19 -4.70
N PHE A 49 4.11 -3.07 -5.58
CA PHE A 49 2.71 -2.95 -5.21
C PHE A 49 2.16 -4.25 -4.64
N GLY A 50 2.59 -5.42 -5.14
CA GLY A 50 2.21 -6.70 -4.54
C GLY A 50 2.69 -6.84 -3.09
N LYS A 51 3.93 -6.45 -2.81
CA LYS A 51 4.44 -6.41 -1.43
C LYS A 51 3.71 -5.40 -0.55
N LEU A 52 3.37 -4.25 -1.12
CA LEU A 52 2.60 -3.25 -0.40
C LEU A 52 1.18 -3.74 -0.11
N SER A 53 0.53 -4.42 -1.07
CA SER A 53 -0.80 -5.02 -0.90
C SER A 53 -0.79 -6.02 0.25
N GLU A 54 0.19 -6.94 0.26
CA GLU A 54 0.39 -7.90 1.36
C GLU A 54 0.50 -7.20 2.73
N MET A 55 1.24 -6.09 2.80
CA MET A 55 1.39 -5.33 4.03
C MET A 55 0.07 -4.64 4.43
N THR A 56 -0.61 -3.99 3.49
CA THR A 56 -1.87 -3.27 3.74
C THR A 56 -3.01 -4.19 4.14
N ALA A 57 -3.07 -5.41 3.58
CA ALA A 57 -4.05 -6.43 3.95
C ALA A 57 -3.88 -6.93 5.40
N ARG A 58 -2.72 -6.65 6.00
CA ARG A 58 -2.31 -7.08 7.34
C ARG A 58 -1.97 -5.88 8.23
N PHE A 59 -2.51 -4.72 7.91
CA PHE A 59 -2.40 -3.55 8.74
C PHE A 59 -3.12 -3.77 10.07
N SER A 60 -2.51 -3.31 11.17
CA SER A 60 -3.17 -3.19 12.47
C SER A 60 -2.68 -1.94 13.19
N ASP A 61 -3.60 -1.26 13.88
CA ASP A 61 -3.33 -0.18 14.82
C ASP A 61 -3.43 -0.63 16.29
N ASP A 62 -3.65 -1.92 16.55
CA ASP A 62 -3.68 -2.48 17.89
C ASP A 62 -2.28 -2.92 18.36
N GLU A 63 -1.85 -2.40 19.52
CA GLU A 63 -0.51 -2.68 20.05
C GLU A 63 -0.29 -4.14 20.46
N GLU A 64 -1.33 -4.89 20.83
CA GLU A 64 -1.20 -6.31 21.19
C GLU A 64 -1.13 -7.18 19.94
N GLU A 65 -1.91 -6.89 18.90
CA GLU A 65 -1.81 -7.54 17.60
C GLU A 65 -0.40 -7.35 16.99
N LEU A 66 0.16 -6.14 17.08
CA LEU A 66 1.50 -5.83 16.59
C LEU A 66 2.63 -6.58 17.34
N LYS A 67 2.37 -7.13 18.54
CA LYS A 67 3.34 -8.00 19.24
C LYS A 67 3.38 -9.41 18.66
N ILE A 68 2.40 -9.80 17.84
CA ILE A 68 2.38 -11.12 17.22
C ILE A 68 3.44 -11.15 16.10
N PRO A 69 4.49 -11.99 16.23
CA PRO A 69 5.63 -11.93 15.34
C PRO A 69 5.25 -12.27 13.90
N ASN A 70 5.68 -11.42 12.97
CA ASN A 70 5.45 -11.58 11.53
C ASN A 70 3.97 -11.65 11.14
N MET A 71 3.02 -11.15 11.95
CA MET A 71 1.59 -11.26 11.66
C MET A 71 0.99 -9.97 11.07
N TYR A 72 1.30 -8.82 11.67
CA TYR A 72 0.72 -7.54 11.30
C TYR A 72 1.81 -6.49 10.99
N TYR A 73 1.41 -5.45 10.27
CA TYR A 73 2.24 -4.29 9.99
C TYR A 73 1.63 -3.04 10.61
N SER A 74 2.49 -2.21 11.20
CA SER A 74 2.14 -0.91 11.74
C SER A 74 2.02 0.16 10.66
N GLU A 75 1.39 1.29 11.00
CA GLU A 75 1.30 2.46 10.11
C GLU A 75 2.70 2.95 9.69
N ASN A 76 3.67 2.93 10.61
CA ASN A 76 5.04 3.37 10.32
C ASN A 76 5.72 2.49 9.28
N GLU A 77 5.54 1.16 9.35
CA GLU A 77 6.11 0.23 8.38
C GLU A 77 5.52 0.43 6.99
N ILE A 78 4.19 0.57 6.91
CA ILE A 78 3.49 0.83 5.63
C ILE A 78 3.92 2.17 5.05
N ARG A 79 3.96 3.24 5.85
CA ARG A 79 4.42 4.57 5.38
C ARG A 79 5.88 4.54 4.92
N ASN A 80 6.75 3.80 5.60
CA ASN A 80 8.13 3.62 5.19
C ASN A 80 8.21 2.86 3.85
N LYS A 81 7.42 1.80 3.68
CA LYS A 81 7.32 1.07 2.41
C LYS A 81 6.87 1.99 1.28
N VAL A 82 5.81 2.77 1.48
CA VAL A 82 5.28 3.72 0.49
C VAL A 82 6.33 4.77 0.10
N LYS A 83 7.08 5.33 1.06
CA LYS A 83 8.19 6.24 0.78
C LYS A 83 9.29 5.58 -0.07
N CYS A 84 9.67 4.34 0.26
CA CYS A 84 10.66 3.60 -0.52
C CYS A 84 10.20 3.35 -1.96
N ILE A 85 8.94 2.97 -2.15
CA ILE A 85 8.36 2.78 -3.49
C ILE A 85 8.38 4.09 -4.28
N PHE A 86 7.90 5.17 -3.66
CA PHE A 86 7.85 6.49 -4.30
C PHE A 86 9.24 6.92 -4.77
N ASN A 87 10.25 6.88 -3.90
CA ASN A 87 11.62 7.25 -4.24
C ASN A 87 12.29 6.34 -5.28
N LYS A 88 11.81 5.10 -5.42
CA LYS A 88 12.37 4.11 -6.37
C LYS A 88 11.80 4.27 -7.77
N LEU A 89 10.52 4.62 -7.88
CA LEU A 89 9.76 4.58 -9.13
C LEU A 89 9.33 5.97 -9.65
N LYS A 90 9.57 7.04 -8.87
CA LYS A 90 9.32 8.45 -9.23
C LYS A 90 10.52 9.31 -8.89
#